data_AF-A0A8S9L1G5-F1
#
_entry.id   AF-A0A8S9L1G5-F1
#
_cell.length_a   1.000
_cell.length_b   1.000
_cell.length_c   1.000
_cell.angle_alpha   90.00
_cell.angle_beta   90.00
_cell.angle_gamma   90.00
#
_symmetry.space_group_name_H-M   'P 1'
#
loop_
_entity.id
_entity.type
_entity.pdbx_description
1 polymer ?
#
loop_
_entity_poly.entity_id
_entity_poly.type
_entity_poly.pdbx_seq_one_letter_code
_entity_poly.pdbx_strand_id
1 'polypeptide(L)'
;MSDMCCYVCPGYCAWPFHQPLSGPQSPPLIAPNGDVGVDGMIINLATLLVNAVNGDQEPASFCVDRFGSGAYPGYPGRVLVDKTTGASYNALGLAGRKYLLPAMWDPQAAECRTLV
;
A
#
# COMPACT_ATOMS: atom_id res chain seq x y z
N MET A 1 -17.70 -9.15 11.01
CA MET A 1 -17.51 -7.69 11.20
C MET A 1 -16.76 -7.03 10.03
N SER A 2 -16.24 -7.79 9.06
CA SER A 2 -15.47 -7.29 7.92
C SER A 2 -16.32 -6.81 6.72
N ASP A 3 -17.59 -7.22 6.63
CA ASP A 3 -18.45 -6.87 5.47
C ASP A 3 -19.16 -5.51 5.57
N MET A 4 -19.15 -4.86 6.74
CA MET A 4 -19.86 -3.59 6.96
C MET A 4 -19.03 -2.35 6.53
N CYS A 5 -17.73 -2.50 6.30
CA CYS A 5 -16.86 -1.37 5.93
C CYS A 5 -16.94 -0.97 4.46
N CYS A 6 -17.36 -1.86 3.56
CA CYS A 6 -17.29 -1.58 2.12
C CYS A 6 -18.42 -0.68 1.59
N TYR A 7 -19.62 -0.67 2.20
CA TYR A 7 -20.75 0.11 1.66
C TYR A 7 -20.76 1.58 2.11
N VAL A 8 -20.29 1.88 3.32
CA VAL A 8 -20.51 3.20 3.93
C VAL A 8 -19.33 4.17 3.74
N CYS A 9 -18.09 3.70 3.53
CA CYS A 9 -16.94 4.60 3.31
C CYS A 9 -15.79 3.99 2.48
N PRO A 10 -15.93 3.88 1.14
CA PRO A 10 -14.85 3.35 0.29
C PRO A 10 -13.54 4.12 0.44
N GLY A 11 -13.60 5.44 0.63
CA GLY A 11 -12.42 6.29 0.80
C GLY A 11 -11.71 6.18 2.17
N TYR A 12 -12.25 5.43 3.14
CA TYR A 12 -11.52 5.07 4.37
C TYR A 12 -10.86 3.69 4.27
N CYS A 13 -11.50 2.74 3.57
CA CYS A 13 -11.12 1.33 3.65
C CYS A 13 -10.41 0.80 2.40
N ALA A 14 -10.51 1.51 1.27
CA ALA A 14 -9.94 1.08 0.00
C ALA A 14 -8.79 1.99 -0.46
N TRP A 15 -8.31 2.91 0.35
CA TRP A 15 -7.05 3.60 0.07
C TRP A 15 -5.89 2.57 -0.01
N PRO A 16 -4.96 2.65 -0.99
CA PRO A 16 -4.78 3.68 -2.01
C PRO A 16 -5.52 3.43 -3.34
N PHE A 17 -6.41 2.45 -3.40
CA PHE A 17 -7.19 2.07 -4.59
C PHE A 17 -8.53 2.83 -4.74
N HIS A 18 -8.83 3.74 -3.82
CA HIS A 18 -9.98 4.62 -3.88
C HIS A 18 -9.59 6.03 -3.45
N GLN A 19 -10.32 7.05 -3.92
CA GLN A 19 -10.04 8.42 -3.52
C GLN A 19 -10.18 8.59 -2.00
N PRO A 20 -9.22 9.27 -1.35
CA PRO A 20 -9.27 9.50 0.08
C PRO A 20 -10.34 10.55 0.38
N LEU A 21 -11.07 10.39 1.49
CA LEU A 21 -12.18 11.31 1.85
C LEU A 21 -11.71 12.72 2.21
N SER A 22 -10.47 12.86 2.67
CA SER A 22 -9.90 14.12 3.11
C SER A 22 -8.40 14.17 2.83
N GLY A 23 -7.82 15.38 2.80
CA GLY A 23 -6.42 15.59 2.45
C GLY A 23 -6.16 15.64 0.94
N PRO A 24 -4.88 15.59 0.51
CA PRO A 24 -4.50 15.62 -0.89
C PRO A 24 -5.21 14.53 -1.70
N GLN A 25 -5.79 14.94 -2.84
CA GLN A 25 -6.63 14.08 -3.68
C GLN A 25 -5.82 13.50 -4.83
N SER A 26 -4.79 12.70 -4.53
CA SER A 26 -4.08 11.99 -5.61
C SER A 26 -5.03 10.98 -6.28
N PRO A 27 -4.94 10.77 -7.60
CA PRO A 27 -5.72 9.74 -8.27
C PRO A 27 -5.50 8.36 -7.60
N PRO A 28 -6.56 7.55 -7.46
CA PRO A 28 -6.43 6.22 -6.89
C PRO A 28 -5.54 5.35 -7.76
N LEU A 29 -4.82 4.44 -7.11
CA LEU A 29 -4.02 3.42 -7.78
C LEU A 29 -4.93 2.35 -8.40
N ILE A 30 -4.43 1.68 -9.43
CA ILE A 30 -5.10 0.51 -10.03
C ILE A 30 -4.54 -0.75 -9.38
N ALA A 31 -5.43 -1.56 -8.80
CA ALA A 31 -5.15 -2.83 -8.14
C ALA A 31 -4.37 -3.80 -9.06
N PRO A 32 -3.13 -4.23 -8.70
CA PRO A 32 -2.29 -5.04 -9.57
C PRO A 32 -2.77 -6.48 -9.79
N ASN A 33 -3.65 -7.00 -8.95
CA ASN A 33 -4.26 -8.32 -9.08
C ASN A 33 -5.71 -8.24 -9.59
N GLY A 34 -6.18 -7.05 -9.98
CA GLY A 34 -7.50 -6.83 -10.57
C GLY A 34 -8.67 -6.80 -9.59
N ASP A 35 -8.41 -6.97 -8.29
CA ASP A 35 -9.40 -6.93 -7.21
C ASP A 35 -8.88 -6.12 -6.02
N VAL A 36 -9.60 -5.05 -5.68
CA VAL A 36 -9.23 -4.11 -4.61
C VAL A 36 -9.21 -4.78 -3.24
N GLY A 37 -10.12 -5.73 -2.98
CA GLY A 37 -10.18 -6.45 -1.72
C GLY A 37 -9.00 -7.40 -1.54
N VAL A 38 -8.63 -8.12 -2.60
CA VAL A 38 -7.44 -8.99 -2.61
C VAL A 38 -6.16 -8.19 -2.43
N ASP A 39 -5.99 -7.08 -3.16
CA ASP A 39 -4.79 -6.26 -3.05
C ASP A 39 -4.71 -5.52 -1.71
N GLY A 40 -5.85 -5.08 -1.16
CA GLY A 40 -5.92 -4.56 0.21
C GLY A 40 -5.56 -5.61 1.27
N MET A 41 -6.00 -6.86 1.09
CA MET A 41 -5.61 -7.97 1.97
C MET A 41 -4.10 -8.23 1.90
N ILE A 42 -3.50 -8.19 0.71
CA ILE A 42 -2.05 -8.38 0.53
C ILE A 42 -1.26 -7.31 1.27
N ILE A 43 -1.67 -6.03 1.17
CA ILE A 43 -1.03 -4.93 1.92
C ILE A 43 -1.10 -5.19 3.43
N ASN A 44 -2.28 -5.51 3.96
CA ASN A 44 -2.47 -5.77 5.39
C ASN A 44 -1.65 -6.96 5.88
N LEU A 45 -1.64 -8.07 5.13
CA LEU A 45 -0.86 -9.24 5.48
C LEU A 45 0.64 -8.95 5.46
N ALA A 46 1.12 -8.18 4.47
CA ALA A 46 2.51 -7.78 4.40
C ALA A 46 2.92 -6.91 5.60
N THR A 47 2.08 -5.94 5.98
CA THR A 47 2.28 -5.11 7.20
C THR A 47 2.36 -5.97 8.45
N LEU A 48 1.40 -6.88 8.64
CA LEU A 48 1.36 -7.77 9.81
C LEU A 48 2.57 -8.69 9.87
N LEU A 49 2.97 -9.28 8.74
CA LEU A 49 4.12 -10.18 8.69
C LEU A 49 5.43 -9.44 9.01
N VAL A 50 5.63 -8.27 8.42
CA VAL A 50 6.81 -7.44 8.68
C VAL A 50 6.88 -7.04 10.15
N ASN A 51 5.77 -6.63 10.77
CA ASN A 51 5.77 -6.31 12.19
C ASN A 51 6.05 -7.57 13.04
N ALA A 52 5.37 -8.69 12.75
CA ALA A 52 5.52 -9.94 13.49
C ALA A 52 6.95 -10.48 13.47
N VAL A 53 7.65 -10.42 12.33
CA VAL A 53 9.04 -10.92 12.24
C VAL A 53 10.05 -10.00 12.93
N ASN A 54 9.68 -8.75 13.19
CA ASN A 54 10.51 -7.78 13.92
C ASN A 54 10.17 -7.73 15.43
N GLY A 55 9.32 -8.64 15.92
CA GLY A 55 9.00 -8.79 17.34
C GLY A 55 8.18 -7.63 17.88
N ASP A 56 8.70 -6.93 18.90
CA ASP A 56 8.03 -5.77 19.49
C ASP A 56 8.15 -4.49 18.64
N GLN A 57 8.91 -4.54 17.54
CA GLN A 57 9.03 -3.41 16.61
C GLN A 57 7.92 -3.48 15.57
N GLU A 58 7.29 -2.35 15.29
CA GLU A 58 6.30 -2.21 14.23
C GLU A 58 6.79 -1.33 13.07
N PRO A 59 7.86 -1.73 12.34
CA PRO A 59 8.50 -0.87 11.35
C PRO A 59 7.57 -0.48 10.20
N ALA A 60 6.56 -1.29 9.86
CA ALA A 60 5.57 -0.92 8.85
C ALA A 60 4.52 0.07 9.40
N SER A 61 4.18 -0.02 10.69
CA SER A 61 3.23 0.90 11.34
C SER A 61 3.74 2.34 11.39
N PHE A 62 5.06 2.57 11.37
CA PHE A 62 5.64 3.91 11.26
C PHE A 62 5.53 4.51 9.84
N CYS A 63 5.20 3.69 8.84
CA CYS A 63 5.27 4.04 7.43
C CYS A 63 3.91 3.93 6.73
N VAL A 64 2.83 4.22 7.47
CA VAL A 64 1.45 4.19 6.99
C VAL A 64 1.33 4.91 5.65
N ASP A 65 0.63 4.26 4.72
CA ASP A 65 0.29 4.77 3.39
C ASP A 65 1.48 5.15 2.47
N ARG A 66 2.69 4.70 2.79
CA ARG A 66 3.88 4.93 1.96
C ARG A 66 4.19 3.69 1.12
N PHE A 67 4.11 3.82 -0.20
CA PHE A 67 4.31 2.70 -1.13
C PHE A 67 5.41 2.97 -2.18
N GLY A 68 5.69 4.24 -2.51
CA GLY A 68 6.73 4.62 -3.47
C GLY A 68 7.48 5.90 -3.10
N SER A 69 8.52 6.21 -3.86
CA SER A 69 9.35 7.40 -3.60
C SER A 69 8.56 8.70 -3.55
N GLY A 70 8.87 9.55 -2.57
CA GLY A 70 8.20 10.82 -2.35
C GLY A 70 6.79 10.72 -1.76
N ALA A 71 6.39 9.57 -1.21
CA ALA A 71 5.10 9.42 -0.53
C ALA A 71 4.91 10.42 0.62
N TYR A 72 3.67 10.87 0.82
CA TYR A 72 3.22 11.71 1.93
C TYR A 72 1.73 11.48 2.17
N PRO A 73 1.13 11.94 3.29
CA PRO A 73 -0.30 11.70 3.55
C PRO A 73 -1.20 12.14 2.39
N GLY A 74 -1.99 11.22 1.84
CA GLY A 74 -2.83 11.46 0.65
C GLY A 74 -2.12 11.34 -0.70
N TYR A 75 -0.86 10.90 -0.72
CA TYR A 75 -0.12 10.53 -1.93
C TYR A 75 0.71 9.26 -1.68
N PRO A 76 0.38 8.12 -2.33
CA PRO A 76 1.01 6.84 -2.05
C PRO A 76 2.50 6.78 -2.47
N GLY A 77 2.98 7.80 -3.19
CA GLY A 77 4.31 7.86 -3.76
C GLY A 77 4.33 7.51 -5.24
N ARG A 78 5.49 7.69 -5.87
CA ARG A 78 5.71 7.23 -7.25
C ARG A 78 5.97 5.74 -7.24
N VAL A 79 5.02 4.98 -7.78
CA VAL A 79 5.12 3.53 -7.96
C VAL A 79 5.27 3.17 -9.43
N LEU A 80 5.59 1.92 -9.73
CA LEU A 80 5.65 1.42 -11.10
C LEU A 80 4.24 1.21 -11.64
N VAL A 81 4.08 1.38 -12.95
CA VAL A 81 2.81 1.18 -13.66
C VAL A 81 2.99 0.14 -14.74
N ASP A 82 2.10 -0.85 -14.77
CA ASP A 82 1.98 -1.80 -15.86
C ASP A 82 1.45 -1.07 -17.10
N LYS A 83 2.21 -1.10 -18.19
CA LYS A 83 1.85 -0.37 -19.42
C LYS A 83 0.63 -0.96 -20.13
N THR A 84 0.31 -2.22 -19.90
CA THR A 84 -0.78 -2.95 -20.55
C THR A 84 -2.07 -2.83 -19.75
N THR A 85 -2.00 -2.95 -18.43
CA THR A 85 -3.21 -2.96 -17.56
C THR A 85 -3.43 -1.66 -16.80
N GLY A 86 -2.42 -0.79 -16.70
CA GLY A 86 -2.45 0.40 -15.84
C GLY A 86 -2.22 0.09 -14.35
N ALA A 87 -2.07 -1.18 -13.97
CA ALA A 87 -1.85 -1.61 -12.60
C ALA A 87 -0.65 -0.92 -11.95
N SER A 88 -0.82 -0.47 -10.71
CA SER A 88 0.20 0.17 -9.90
C SER A 88 0.85 -0.83 -8.95
N TYR A 89 2.17 -0.89 -8.91
CA TYR A 89 2.91 -1.88 -8.11
C TYR A 89 4.30 -1.37 -7.70
N ASN A 90 4.86 -1.95 -6.66
CA ASN A 90 6.24 -1.67 -6.23
C ASN A 90 7.07 -2.95 -6.03
N ALA A 91 6.47 -4.13 -6.18
CA ALA A 91 7.13 -5.41 -6.01
C ALA A 91 6.77 -6.38 -7.14
N LEU A 92 7.75 -7.19 -7.53
CA LEU A 92 7.59 -8.32 -8.43
C LEU A 92 7.77 -9.61 -7.63
N GLY A 93 6.77 -10.49 -7.68
CA GLY A 93 6.87 -11.83 -7.13
C GLY A 93 7.04 -12.90 -8.20
N LEU A 94 6.90 -14.14 -7.76
CA LEU A 94 7.08 -15.32 -8.61
C LEU A 94 6.07 -15.33 -9.77
N ALA A 95 6.55 -15.80 -10.93
CA ALA A 95 5.79 -15.88 -12.19
C ALA A 95 5.26 -14.52 -12.69
N GLY A 96 5.96 -13.42 -12.40
CA GLY A 96 5.61 -12.09 -12.89
C GLY A 96 4.43 -11.43 -12.18
N ARG A 97 3.97 -12.01 -11.06
CA ARG A 97 2.92 -11.41 -10.23
C ARG A 97 3.39 -10.07 -9.66
N LYS A 98 2.48 -9.11 -9.62
CA LYS A 98 2.75 -7.74 -9.19
C LYS A 98 2.02 -7.47 -7.89
N TYR A 99 2.68 -6.75 -7.00
CA TYR A 99 2.15 -6.43 -5.68
C TYR A 99 2.45 -4.98 -5.32
N LEU A 100 1.56 -4.43 -4.50
CA LEU A 100 1.80 -3.21 -3.76
C LEU A 100 2.06 -3.58 -2.30
N LEU A 101 3.25 -3.29 -1.80
CA LEU A 101 3.70 -3.64 -0.45
C LEU A 101 4.02 -2.38 0.38
N PRO A 102 3.83 -2.40 1.70
CA PRO A 102 4.13 -1.25 2.55
C PRO A 102 5.62 -0.92 2.57
N ALA A 103 5.95 0.35 2.80
CA ALA A 103 7.28 0.75 3.21
C ALA A 103 7.62 0.23 4.62
N MET A 104 8.92 0.21 4.93
CA MET A 104 9.42 -0.15 6.26
C MET A 104 10.28 0.98 6.82
N TRP A 105 10.19 1.22 8.12
CA TRP A 105 11.08 2.14 8.82
C TRP A 105 12.51 1.62 8.80
N ASP A 106 13.44 2.42 8.27
CA ASP A 106 14.88 2.19 8.38
C ASP A 106 15.45 3.07 9.51
N PRO A 107 15.85 2.47 10.65
CA PRO A 107 16.37 3.23 11.78
C PRO A 107 17.73 3.87 11.51
N GLN A 108 18.50 3.40 10.52
CA GLN A 108 19.80 3.97 10.18
C GLN A 108 19.66 5.26 9.36
N ALA A 109 18.72 5.26 8.41
CA ALA A 109 18.41 6.44 7.59
C ALA A 109 17.37 7.37 8.25
N ALA A 110 16.73 6.93 9.33
CA ALA A 110 15.63 7.63 10.01
C ALA A 110 14.50 8.03 9.05
N GLU A 111 14.17 7.14 8.12
CA GLU A 111 13.12 7.35 7.13
C GLU A 111 12.40 6.03 6.77
N CYS A 112 11.24 6.17 6.14
CA CYS A 112 10.51 5.04 5.56
C CYS A 112 11.07 4.71 4.18
N ARG A 113 11.61 3.49 4.02
CA ARG A 113 12.08 2.99 2.73
C ARG A 113 11.00 2.24 1.98
N THR A 114 10.84 2.60 0.71
CA THR A 114 9.99 1.94 -0.26
C THR A 114 10.82 1.02 -1.15
N LEU A 115 10.16 0.11 -1.87
CA LEU A 115 10.83 -0.77 -2.84
C LEU A 115 11.20 -0.05 -4.15
N VAL A 116 10.59 1.10 -4.43
CA VAL A 116 10.76 1.94 -5.63
C VAL A 116 10.66 3.43 -5.32
#